data_AF-A0A1C7NIW3-F1
#
_entry.id   AF-A0A1C7NIW3-F1
#
_cell.length_a   1.000
_cell.length_b   1.000
_cell.length_c   1.000
_cell.angle_alpha   90.00
_cell.angle_beta   90.00
_cell.angle_gamma   90.00
#
_symmetry.space_group_name_H-M   'P 1'
#
loop_
_entity.id
_entity.type
_entity.pdbx_description
1 polymer ?
#
loop_
_entity_poly.entity_id
_entity_poly.type
_entity_poly.pdbx_seq_one_letter_code
_entity_poly.pdbx_strand_id
1 'polypeptide(L)'
;MKSFALFVLAALTILSIVCADTWSLDMQCLVEAQIILRHSNELGSQSIVWSQGQLDNGNELCSSDQVICVKDIIVKKENCQEVTIDFKVQYASKWSNNITAVLHGIWSSAGYLSRVYKFAPVFEP
;
A
#
# COMPACT_ATOMS: atom_id res chain seq x y z
N MET A 1 -18.21 -6.86 44.60
CA MET A 1 -16.91 -6.38 44.06
C MET A 1 -16.28 -7.29 43.00
N LYS A 2 -16.49 -8.63 43.01
CA LYS A 2 -15.90 -9.54 41.99
C LYS A 2 -16.44 -9.36 40.56
N SER A 3 -17.70 -8.98 40.38
CA SER A 3 -18.29 -8.83 39.03
C SER A 3 -17.87 -7.57 38.27
N PHE A 4 -17.37 -6.53 38.96
CA PHE A 4 -16.93 -5.29 38.31
C PHE A 4 -15.55 -5.47 37.64
N ALA A 5 -14.67 -6.25 38.25
CA ALA A 5 -13.33 -6.53 37.70
C ALA A 5 -13.39 -7.37 36.40
N LEU A 6 -14.36 -8.29 36.30
CA LEU A 6 -14.60 -9.08 35.08
C LEU A 6 -15.08 -8.23 33.90
N PHE A 7 -15.88 -7.20 34.15
CA PHE A 7 -16.32 -6.26 33.12
C PHE A 7 -15.18 -5.38 32.59
N VAL A 8 -14.25 -4.95 33.45
CA VAL A 8 -13.09 -4.14 33.04
C VAL A 8 -12.10 -4.97 32.21
N LEU A 9 -11.91 -6.26 32.53
CA LEU A 9 -11.06 -7.15 31.73
C LEU A 9 -11.66 -7.48 30.35
N ALA A 10 -12.99 -7.64 30.28
CA ALA A 10 -13.71 -7.80 29.02
C ALA A 10 -13.65 -6.52 28.17
N ALA A 11 -13.74 -5.33 28.79
CA ALA A 11 -13.63 -4.06 28.06
C ALA A 11 -12.21 -3.81 27.50
N LEU A 12 -11.16 -4.19 28.24
CA LEU A 12 -9.76 -4.11 27.77
C LEU A 12 -9.46 -5.07 26.61
N THR A 13 -10.13 -6.23 26.55
CA THR A 13 -10.00 -7.20 25.44
C THR A 13 -10.85 -6.82 24.21
N ILE A 14 -11.83 -5.91 24.36
CA ILE A 14 -12.58 -5.34 23.23
C ILE A 14 -11.89 -4.09 22.66
N LEU A 15 -11.05 -3.41 23.46
CA LEU A 15 -10.23 -2.26 23.04
C LEU A 15 -8.95 -2.65 22.28
N SER A 16 -8.58 -3.93 22.23
CA SER A 16 -7.76 -4.45 21.13
C SER A 16 -8.62 -4.52 19.86
N ILE A 17 -9.10 -3.37 19.43
CA ILE A 17 -9.48 -3.12 18.06
C ILE A 17 -8.24 -3.49 17.27
N VAL A 18 -8.29 -4.65 16.64
CA VAL A 18 -7.33 -5.13 15.67
C VAL A 18 -7.17 -3.98 14.66
N CYS A 19 -6.11 -3.20 14.80
CA CYS A 19 -5.72 -2.28 13.74
C CYS A 19 -5.27 -3.18 12.60
N ALA A 20 -6.19 -3.41 11.66
CA ALA A 20 -5.89 -4.21 10.50
C ALA A 20 -4.85 -3.44 9.67
N ASP A 21 -3.67 -4.05 9.48
CA ASP A 21 -2.66 -3.58 8.54
C ASP A 21 -3.35 -3.32 7.20
N THR A 22 -3.37 -2.05 6.79
CA THR A 22 -4.05 -1.62 5.58
C THR A 22 -3.02 -1.30 4.51
N TRP A 23 -3.12 -2.00 3.39
CA TRP A 23 -2.30 -1.74 2.21
C TRP A 23 -3.15 -1.17 1.09
N SER A 24 -2.63 -0.14 0.45
CA SER A 24 -3.33 0.52 -0.65
C SER A 24 -2.40 1.09 -1.71
N LEU A 25 -2.90 1.12 -2.94
CA LEU A 25 -2.23 1.63 -4.12
C LEU A 25 -3.13 2.66 -4.80
N ASP A 26 -2.57 3.78 -5.23
CA ASP A 26 -3.24 4.69 -6.16
C ASP A 26 -2.30 5.23 -7.23
N MET A 27 -2.88 5.74 -8.31
CA MET A 27 -2.17 6.35 -9.42
C MET A 27 -2.64 7.79 -9.60
N GLN A 28 -1.67 8.65 -9.87
CA GLN A 28 -1.90 10.02 -10.31
C GLN A 28 -1.17 10.24 -11.63
N CYS A 29 -1.92 10.42 -12.70
CA CYS A 29 -1.41 10.81 -14.01
C CYS A 29 -1.86 12.23 -14.33
N LEU A 30 -1.20 13.20 -13.69
CA LEU A 30 -1.45 14.62 -13.90
C LEU A 30 -0.43 15.17 -14.92
N VAL A 31 0.64 15.81 -14.43
CA VAL A 31 1.78 16.27 -15.23
C VAL A 31 2.78 15.13 -15.46
N GLU A 32 3.04 14.34 -14.41
CA GLU A 32 3.86 13.13 -14.44
C GLU A 32 3.07 11.97 -13.86
N ALA A 33 3.29 10.76 -14.38
CA ALA A 33 2.69 9.57 -13.82
C ALA A 33 3.38 9.22 -12.50
N GLN A 34 2.58 9.13 -11.45
CA GLN A 34 2.99 8.70 -10.13
C GLN A 34 2.13 7.54 -9.68
N ILE A 35 2.75 6.56 -9.05
CA ILE A 35 2.06 5.50 -8.33
C ILE A 35 2.41 5.69 -6.84
N ILE A 36 1.43 5.53 -5.96
CA ILE A 36 1.59 5.74 -4.51
C ILE A 36 1.17 4.46 -3.81
N LEU A 37 2.10 3.83 -3.12
CA LEU A 37 1.82 2.79 -2.15
C LEU A 37 1.68 3.40 -0.76
N ARG A 38 0.64 3.02 -0.03
CA ARG A 38 0.48 3.36 1.39
C ARG A 38 0.26 2.12 2.22
N HIS A 39 0.94 2.07 3.35
CA HIS A 39 0.72 1.10 4.43
C HIS A 39 0.31 1.86 5.69
N SER A 40 -0.63 1.34 6.47
CA SER A 40 -1.00 1.91 7.76
C SER A 40 -1.38 0.84 8.76
N ASN A 41 -0.95 1.02 10.01
CA ASN A 41 -1.19 0.13 11.15
C ASN A 41 -1.40 0.96 12.43
N GLU A 42 -1.43 0.33 13.61
CA GLU A 42 -1.57 1.08 14.88
C GLU A 42 -0.40 2.02 15.20
N LEU A 43 0.77 1.82 14.59
CA LEU A 43 1.98 2.60 14.84
C LEU A 43 2.09 3.83 13.93
N GLY A 44 1.35 3.86 12.82
CA GLY A 44 1.31 5.01 11.93
C GLY A 44 1.02 4.65 10.47
N SER A 45 1.33 5.60 9.59
CA SER A 45 1.14 5.48 8.14
C SER A 45 2.43 5.81 7.43
N GLN A 46 2.77 5.02 6.42
CA GLN A 46 3.93 5.22 5.57
C GLN A 46 3.55 5.12 4.11
N SER A 47 4.31 5.81 3.26
CA SER A 47 4.07 5.82 1.83
C SER A 47 5.34 5.80 1.02
N ILE A 48 5.29 5.12 -0.12
CA ILE A 48 6.32 5.16 -1.15
C ILE A 48 5.66 5.73 -2.40
N VAL A 49 6.28 6.77 -2.95
CA VAL A 49 5.82 7.43 -4.18
C VAL A 49 6.82 7.09 -5.28
N TRP A 50 6.30 6.63 -6.40
CA TRP A 50 7.08 6.25 -7.57
C TRP A 50 6.75 7.19 -8.70
N SER A 51 7.72 7.95 -9.19
CA SER A 51 7.55 8.74 -10.41
C SER A 51 7.96 7.93 -11.64
N GLN A 52 7.48 8.33 -12.82
CA GLN A 52 7.79 7.66 -14.08
C GLN A 52 9.30 7.45 -14.30
N GLY A 53 10.15 8.42 -13.98
CA GLY A 53 11.61 8.28 -14.12
C GLY A 53 12.26 7.25 -13.18
N GLN A 54 11.59 6.88 -12.08
CA GLN A 54 12.05 5.84 -11.15
C GLN A 54 11.55 4.45 -11.55
N LEU A 55 10.36 4.37 -12.17
CA LEU A 55 9.81 3.12 -12.70
C LEU A 55 10.71 2.52 -13.80
N ASP A 56 11.44 3.35 -14.53
CA ASP A 56 12.28 2.91 -15.66
C ASP A 56 13.70 2.44 -15.24
N ASN A 57 14.16 2.75 -14.02
CA ASN A 57 15.57 2.59 -13.62
C ASN A 57 15.82 1.90 -12.26
N GLY A 58 14.78 1.59 -11.49
CA GLY A 58 14.93 1.03 -10.13
C GLY A 58 14.25 -0.33 -9.97
N ASN A 59 15.02 -1.35 -9.58
CA ASN A 59 14.45 -2.65 -9.20
C ASN A 59 13.89 -2.67 -7.79
N GLU A 60 14.26 -1.72 -6.92
CA GLU A 60 13.83 -1.66 -5.53
C GLU A 60 13.71 -0.21 -5.04
N LEU A 61 12.63 0.11 -4.32
CA LEU A 61 12.34 1.42 -3.75
C LEU A 61 11.81 1.26 -2.33
N CYS A 62 12.41 1.98 -1.38
CA CYS A 62 12.07 1.90 0.04
C CYS A 62 11.55 3.23 0.60
N SER A 63 10.79 3.15 1.68
CA SER A 63 10.53 4.30 2.56
C SER A 63 11.85 4.81 3.16
N SER A 64 11.85 6.06 3.63
CA SER A 64 13.06 6.70 4.20
C SER A 64 13.64 5.96 5.41
N ASP A 65 12.80 5.24 6.15
CA ASP A 65 13.15 4.43 7.31
C ASP A 65 13.34 2.94 6.98
N GLN A 66 13.24 2.56 5.70
CA GLN A 66 13.39 1.19 5.19
C GLN A 66 12.45 0.16 5.82
N VAL A 67 11.35 0.59 6.44
CA VAL A 67 10.34 -0.32 7.01
C VAL A 67 9.54 -1.00 5.91
N ILE A 68 9.35 -0.30 4.79
CA ILE A 68 8.64 -0.80 3.62
C ILE A 68 9.56 -0.64 2.42
N CYS A 69 9.71 -1.71 1.64
CA CYS A 69 10.40 -1.69 0.37
C CYS A 69 9.52 -2.35 -0.69
N VAL A 70 9.72 -1.99 -1.95
CA VAL A 70 9.01 -2.58 -3.07
C VAL A 70 9.99 -2.91 -4.16
N LYS A 71 9.85 -4.08 -4.77
CA LYS A 71 10.72 -4.54 -5.84
C LYS A 71 10.00 -5.27 -6.95
N ASP A 72 10.76 -5.63 -7.99
CA ASP A 72 10.30 -6.37 -9.15
C ASP A 72 9.11 -5.65 -9.83
N ILE A 73 9.17 -4.31 -9.85
CA ILE A 73 8.09 -3.46 -10.30
C ILE A 73 8.00 -3.52 -11.82
N ILE A 74 6.90 -4.04 -12.34
CA ILE A 74 6.60 -4.03 -13.78
C ILE A 74 5.32 -3.22 -13.98
N VAL A 75 5.45 -2.08 -14.65
CA VAL A 75 4.31 -1.22 -15.00
C VAL A 75 3.96 -1.40 -16.47
N LYS A 76 2.79 -1.96 -16.73
CA LYS A 76 2.21 -2.05 -18.08
C LYS A 76 1.19 -0.92 -18.23
N LYS A 77 1.56 0.09 -19.00
CA LYS A 77 0.76 1.30 -19.26
C LYS A 77 0.62 1.51 -20.77
N GLU A 78 -0.56 1.23 -21.32
CA GLU A 78 -0.89 1.70 -22.68
C GLU A 78 -1.28 3.18 -22.65
N ASN A 79 -2.09 3.57 -21.65
CA ASN A 79 -2.46 4.95 -21.33
C ASN A 79 -2.79 5.02 -19.82
N CYS A 80 -3.11 6.21 -19.30
CA CYS A 80 -3.48 6.35 -17.88
C CYS A 80 -4.94 5.97 -17.55
N GLN A 81 -5.69 5.36 -18.48
CA GLN A 81 -7.02 4.82 -18.19
C GLN A 81 -6.93 3.49 -17.47
N GLU A 82 -5.91 2.69 -17.80
CA GLU A 82 -5.64 1.42 -17.13
C GLU A 82 -4.15 1.20 -17.00
N VAL A 83 -3.70 0.93 -15.77
CA VAL A 83 -2.32 0.62 -15.46
C VAL A 83 -2.28 -0.67 -14.66
N THR A 84 -1.59 -1.67 -15.20
CA THR A 84 -1.30 -2.91 -14.47
C THR A 84 0.08 -2.83 -13.86
N ILE A 85 0.18 -3.15 -12.58
CA ILE A 85 1.42 -3.11 -11.80
C ILE A 85 1.63 -4.46 -11.15
N ASP A 86 2.73 -5.12 -11.50
CA ASP A 86 3.22 -6.32 -10.82
C ASP A 86 4.36 -5.91 -9.89
N PHE A 87 4.33 -6.33 -8.61
CA PHE A 87 5.34 -5.95 -7.62
C PHE A 87 5.39 -6.91 -6.41
N LYS A 88 6.44 -6.82 -5.60
CA LYS A 88 6.51 -7.41 -4.26
C LYS A 88 6.74 -6.34 -3.22
N VAL A 89 6.13 -6.46 -2.04
CA VAL A 89 6.39 -5.56 -0.90
C VAL A 89 7.17 -6.26 0.18
N GLN A 90 8.04 -5.53 0.87
CA GLN A 90 8.68 -5.93 2.11
C GLN A 90 7.99 -5.25 3.28
N TYR A 91 7.78 -6.00 4.35
CA TYR A 91 7.37 -5.45 5.63
C TYR A 91 7.92 -6.33 6.75
N ALA A 92 8.43 -5.72 7.83
CA ALA A 92 9.08 -6.43 8.93
C ALA A 92 10.16 -7.44 8.45
N SER A 93 10.98 -7.02 7.48
CA SER A 93 12.03 -7.81 6.85
C SER A 93 11.58 -9.05 6.06
N LYS A 94 10.27 -9.24 5.85
CA LYS A 94 9.72 -10.33 5.04
C LYS A 94 9.18 -9.82 3.72
N TRP A 95 9.46 -10.56 2.65
CA TRP A 95 8.92 -10.26 1.33
C TRP A 95 7.57 -10.93 1.13
N SER A 96 6.68 -10.23 0.42
CA SER A 96 5.43 -10.79 -0.07
C SER A 96 5.64 -11.67 -1.30
N ASN A 97 4.65 -12.51 -1.57
CA ASN A 97 4.42 -13.04 -2.90
C ASN A 97 4.17 -11.90 -3.92
N ASN A 98 4.19 -12.24 -5.21
CA ASN A 98 3.82 -11.29 -6.26
C ASN A 98 2.40 -10.76 -6.06
N ILE A 99 2.27 -9.44 -6.17
CA ILE A 99 1.00 -8.73 -6.17
C ILE A 99 0.81 -8.16 -7.57
N THR A 100 -0.36 -8.43 -8.15
CA THR A 100 -0.81 -7.77 -9.37
C THR A 100 -1.94 -6.82 -9.01
N ALA A 101 -1.78 -5.54 -9.32
CA ALA A 101 -2.78 -4.51 -9.15
C ALA A 101 -3.18 -3.95 -10.51
N VAL A 102 -4.49 -3.78 -10.73
CA VAL A 102 -5.04 -3.11 -11.91
C VAL A 102 -5.69 -1.81 -11.46
N LEU A 103 -5.13 -0.68 -11.89
CA LEU A 103 -5.58 0.65 -11.53
C LEU A 103 -6.33 1.27 -12.69
N HIS A 104 -7.62 1.56 -12.47
CA HIS A 104 -8.46 2.25 -13.46
C HIS A 104 -8.48 3.75 -13.17
N GLY A 105 -7.98 4.53 -14.13
CA GLY A 105 -7.94 5.98 -14.09
C GLY A 105 -9.29 6.60 -14.42
N ILE A 106 -9.71 7.57 -13.61
CA ILE A 106 -10.88 8.41 -13.83
C ILE A 106 -10.37 9.78 -14.25
N TRP A 107 -10.86 10.29 -15.39
CA TRP A 107 -10.50 11.62 -15.87
C TRP A 107 -11.01 12.69 -14.91
N SER A 108 -10.14 13.65 -14.60
CA SER A 108 -10.40 14.86 -13.83
C SER A 108 -9.95 16.08 -14.62
N SER A 109 -10.24 17.29 -14.12
CA SER A 109 -9.79 18.54 -14.76
C SER A 109 -8.27 18.68 -14.86
N ALA A 110 -7.50 17.91 -14.09
CA ALA A 110 -6.04 17.98 -14.05
C ALA A 110 -5.33 16.76 -14.67
N GLY A 111 -6.07 15.72 -15.07
CA GLY A 111 -5.52 14.46 -15.57
C GLY A 111 -6.27 13.22 -15.05
N TYR A 112 -5.66 12.04 -15.11
CA TYR A 112 -6.27 10.79 -14.62
C TYR A 112 -5.88 10.51 -13.17
N LEU A 113 -6.87 10.17 -12.34
CA LEU A 113 -6.67 9.71 -10.96
C LEU A 113 -7.30 8.33 -10.80
N SER A 114 -6.59 7.37 -10.23
CA SER A 114 -7.22 6.07 -9.95
C SER A 114 -8.04 6.12 -8.66
N ARG A 115 -9.00 5.19 -8.56
CA ARG A 115 -9.51 4.81 -7.23
C ARG A 115 -8.39 4.16 -6.43
N VAL A 116 -8.52 4.22 -5.11
CA VAL A 116 -7.65 3.52 -4.17
C VAL A 116 -7.89 2.01 -4.32
N TYR A 117 -6.87 1.28 -4.76
CA TYR A 117 -6.84 -0.17 -4.78
C TYR A 117 -6.39 -0.69 -3.41
N LYS A 118 -7.22 -1.45 -2.72
CA LYS A 118 -6.88 -2.06 -1.44
C LYS A 118 -6.51 -3.52 -1.62
N PHE A 119 -5.50 -3.98 -0.91
CA PHE A 119 -5.04 -5.37 -0.98
C PHE A 119 -4.49 -5.85 0.37
N ALA A 120 -4.23 -7.15 0.47
CA ALA A 120 -3.62 -7.79 1.63
C ALA A 120 -2.44 -8.65 1.13
N PRO A 121 -1.18 -8.22 1.33
CA PRO A 121 -0.03 -9.01 0.92
C PRO A 121 0.02 -10.34 1.67
N VAL A 122 0.38 -11.40 0.96
CA VAL A 122 0.73 -12.68 1.58
C VAL A 122 2.25 -12.74 1.69
N PHE A 123 2.78 -12.84 2.91
CA PHE A 123 4.21 -12.89 3.18
C PHE A 123 4.73 -14.33 3.21
N GLU A 124 5.94 -14.52 2.70
CA GLU A 124 6.64 -15.81 2.82
C GLU A 124 6.94 -16.11 4.32
N PRO A 125 6.95 -17.40 4.72
CA PRO A 125 7.22 -17.80 6.11
C PRO A 125 8.55 -17.30 6.67
#